data_AF-A0A1X7SV40-F1
#
_entry.id   AF-A0A1X7SV40-F1
#
_cell.length_a   1.000
_cell.length_b   1.000
_cell.length_c   1.000
_cell.angle_alpha   90.00
_cell.angle_beta   90.00
_cell.angle_gamma   90.00
#
_symmetry.space_group_name_H-M   'P 1'
#
loop_
_entity.id
_entity.type
_entity.pdbx_description
1 polymer ?
#
loop_
_entity_poly.entity_id
_entity_poly.type
_entity_poly.pdbx_seq_one_letter_code
_entity_poly.pdbx_strand_id
1 'polypeptide(L)' 'MDEQYRDTNGRTVLHCAVKHIDVVKYLINECNCDIMTPDKDGNTFLHVAASKGSLDVMKYLINTHHYNPM' A
#
# COMPACT_ATOMS: atom_id res chain seq x y z
N MET A 1 -5.53 -12.14 -2.81
CA MET A 1 -6.95 -11.73 -2.90
C MET A 1 -7.15 -10.63 -3.98
N ASP A 2 -6.16 -10.35 -4.82
CA ASP A 2 -5.89 -8.94 -5.22
C ASP A 2 -6.33 -8.51 -6.63
N GLU A 3 -6.64 -9.42 -7.56
CA GLU A 3 -7.02 -9.01 -8.93
C GLU A 3 -8.47 -8.53 -9.05
N GLN A 4 -9.38 -8.95 -8.17
CA GLN A 4 -10.82 -8.71 -8.32
C GLN A 4 -11.35 -7.48 -7.54
N TYR A 5 -10.54 -6.82 -6.71
CA TYR A 5 -10.97 -5.69 -5.87
C TYR A 5 -10.17 -4.41 -6.17
N ARG A 6 -9.99 -4.12 -7.46
CA ARG A 6 -9.34 -2.88 -7.92
C ARG A 6 -10.40 -1.89 -8.40
N ASP A 7 -10.20 -0.61 -8.10
CA ASP A 7 -11.07 0.45 -8.61
C ASP A 7 -10.83 0.73 -10.11
N THR A 8 -11.51 1.73 -10.66
CA THR A 8 -11.35 2.16 -12.05
C THR A 8 -9.94 2.64 -12.40
N ASN A 9 -9.09 2.91 -11.41
CA ASN A 9 -7.70 3.34 -11.53
C ASN A 9 -6.71 2.20 -11.24
N GLY A 10 -7.20 0.96 -11.03
CA GLY A 10 -6.35 -0.17 -10.66
C GLY A 10 -5.85 -0.12 -9.21
N ARG A 11 -6.40 0.76 -8.39
CA ARG A 11 -5.99 0.88 -6.99
C ARG A 11 -6.62 -0.21 -6.17
N THR A 12 -5.81 -0.91 -5.39
CA THR A 12 -6.28 -1.83 -4.34
C THR A 12 -6.80 -1.03 -3.14
N VAL A 13 -7.52 -1.70 -2.24
CA VAL A 13 -7.96 -1.11 -0.96
C VAL A 13 -6.79 -0.50 -0.17
N LEU A 14 -5.58 -1.06 -0.30
CA LEU A 14 -4.38 -0.55 0.34
C LEU A 14 -4.00 0.84 -0.17
N HIS A 15 -4.05 1.08 -1.49
CA HIS A 15 -3.80 2.41 -2.08
C HIS A 15 -4.76 3.48 -1.58
N CYS A 16 -6.01 3.11 -1.31
CA CYS A 16 -7.01 4.01 -0.75
C CYS A 16 -6.76 4.30 0.74
N ALA A 17 -6.18 3.34 1.48
CA ALA A 17 -5.92 3.44 2.90
C ALA A 17 -4.65 4.21 3.28
N VAL A 18 -3.87 4.75 2.33
CA VAL A 18 -2.56 5.42 2.56
C VAL A 18 -2.55 6.49 3.66
N LYS A 19 -3.68 7.15 3.92
CA LYS A 19 -3.78 8.18 4.98
C LYS A 19 -4.29 7.66 6.32
N HIS A 20 -4.59 6.37 6.40
CA HIS A 20 -5.21 5.70 7.55
C HIS A 20 -4.30 4.57 8.03
N ILE A 21 -3.28 4.93 8.82
CA ILE A 21 -2.22 4.01 9.27
C ILE A 21 -2.77 2.75 9.97
N ASP A 22 -3.83 2.88 10.77
CA ASP A 22 -4.41 1.72 11.49
C ASP A 22 -5.10 0.75 10.53
N VAL A 23 -5.73 1.27 9.47
CA VAL A 23 -6.31 0.46 8.40
C VAL A 23 -5.20 -0.22 7.59
N VAL A 24 -4.11 0.49 7.28
CA VAL A 24 -2.95 -0.08 6.59
C VAL A 24 -2.34 -1.24 7.39
N LYS A 25 -2.16 -1.07 8.71
CA LYS A 25 -1.67 -2.12 9.60
C LYS A 25 -2.57 -3.35 9.58
N TYR A 26 -3.89 -3.15 9.69
CA TYR A 26 -4.87 -4.24 9.65
C TYR A 26 -4.81 -4.99 8.31
N LEU A 27 -4.79 -4.27 7.19
CA LEU A 27 -4.75 -4.88 5.85
C LEU A 27 -3.46 -5.67 5.60
N ILE A 28 -2.32 -5.19 6.10
CA ILE A 28 -1.03 -5.87 5.94
C ILE A 28 -0.94 -7.10 6.85
N ASN A 29 -1.28 -6.95 8.14
CA ASN A 29 -1.04 -7.97 9.14
C ASN A 29 -2.13 -9.06 9.15
N GLU A 30 -3.40 -8.67 8.99
CA GLU A 30 -4.55 -9.58 9.13
C GLU A 30 -5.09 -10.05 7.77
N CYS A 31 -5.00 -9.22 6.73
CA CYS A 31 -5.54 -9.56 5.41
C CYS A 31 -4.49 -10.01 4.40
N ASN A 32 -3.20 -10.00 4.77
CA ASN A 32 -2.07 -10.33 3.89
C ASN A 32 -2.15 -9.65 2.51
N CYS A 33 -2.60 -8.39 2.47
CA CYS A 33 -2.69 -7.64 1.22
C CYS A 33 -1.31 -7.47 0.58
N ASP A 34 -1.24 -7.64 -0.74
CA ASP A 34 -0.01 -7.42 -1.47
C ASP A 34 0.32 -5.93 -1.59
N ILE A 35 1.43 -5.53 -0.97
CA ILE A 35 1.94 -4.16 -0.97
C ILE A 35 2.70 -3.80 -2.26
N MET A 36 3.09 -4.80 -3.05
CA MET A 36 3.79 -4.65 -4.33
C MET A 36 2.86 -4.46 -5.52
N THR A 37 1.57 -4.79 -5.39
CA THR A 37 0.60 -4.66 -6.48
C THR A 37 0.57 -3.20 -6.98
N PRO A 38 0.86 -2.95 -8.27
CA PRO A 38 0.81 -1.59 -8.82
C PRO A 38 -0.61 -1.18 -9.24
N ASP A 39 -0.89 0.11 -9.29
CA ASP A 39 -2.08 0.68 -9.94
C ASP A 39 -1.94 0.73 -11.48
N LYS A 40 -2.90 1.32 -12.19
CA LYS A 40 -2.84 1.41 -13.67
C LYS A 40 -1.70 2.28 -14.19
N ASP A 41 -1.18 3.18 -13.36
CA ASP A 41 -0.07 4.07 -13.69
C ASP A 41 1.28 3.44 -13.31
N GLY A 42 1.28 2.19 -12.83
CA GLY A 42 2.48 1.50 -12.36
C GLY A 42 2.90 1.91 -10.94
N ASN A 43 2.09 2.72 -10.24
CA ASN A 43 2.43 3.16 -8.89
C ASN A 43 2.10 2.06 -7.90
N THR A 44 3.11 1.63 -7.14
CA THR A 44 2.88 0.77 -5.96
C THR A 44 2.33 1.56 -4.79
N PHE A 45 1.87 0.86 -3.74
CA PHE A 45 1.42 1.50 -2.51
C PHE A 45 2.44 2.49 -1.92
N LEU A 46 3.74 2.17 -2.02
CA LEU A 46 4.82 3.04 -1.53
C LEU A 46 4.95 4.34 -2.34
N HIS A 47 4.78 4.30 -3.66
CA HIS A 47 4.76 5.50 -4.50
C HIS A 47 3.62 6.43 -4.09
N VAL A 48 2.44 5.86 -3.81
CA VAL A 48 1.30 6.66 -3.33
C VAL A 48 1.57 7.23 -1.95
N ALA A 49 2.11 6.44 -1.01
CA ALA A 49 2.48 6.92 0.33
C ALA A 49 3.48 8.09 0.28
N ALA A 50 4.50 8.01 -0.58
CA ALA A 50 5.45 9.08 -0.81
C ALA A 50 4.77 10.33 -1.41
N SER A 51 3.93 10.16 -2.44
CA SER A 51 3.20 11.28 -3.09
C SER A 51 2.27 12.02 -2.13
N LYS A 52 1.72 11.33 -1.13
CA LYS A 52 0.81 11.89 -0.13
C LYS A 52 1.54 12.45 1.09
N GLY A 53 2.85 12.26 1.21
CA GLY A 53 3.62 12.66 2.39
C GLY A 53 3.27 11.86 3.65
N SER A 54 2.74 10.65 3.52
CA SER A 54 2.34 9.80 4.65
C SER A 54 3.57 9.14 5.29
N LEU A 55 4.37 9.94 6.01
CA LEU A 55 5.63 9.50 6.61
C LEU A 55 5.43 8.31 7.58
N ASP A 56 4.34 8.28 8.32
CA ASP A 56 4.07 7.20 9.29
C ASP A 56 3.83 5.85 8.61
N VAL A 57 3.16 5.85 7.45
CA VAL A 57 2.98 4.65 6.64
C VAL A 57 4.31 4.19 6.03
N MET A 58 5.13 5.13 5.53
CA MET A 58 6.46 4.79 5.03
C MET A 58 7.36 4.20 6.12
N LYS A 59 7.39 4.82 7.31
CA LYS A 59 8.13 4.31 8.46
C LYS A 59 7.66 2.93 8.86
N TYR A 60 6.34 2.71 8.89
CA TYR A 60 5.77 1.41 9.20
C TYR A 60 6.27 0.36 8.20
N LEU A 61 6.07 0.59 6.89
CA LEU A 61 6.46 -0.34 5.83
C LEU A 61 7.95 -0.70 5.86
N ILE A 62 8.83 0.30 6.00
CA ILE A 62 10.29 0.11 6.06
C ILE A 62 10.71 -0.71 7.29
N ASN A 63 9.99 -0.54 8.41
CA ASN A 63 10.28 -1.27 9.64
C ASN A 63 9.68 -2.69 9.66
N THR A 64 8.49 -2.89 9.07
CA THR A 64 7.80 -4.20 9.09
C THR A 64 8.24 -5.14 7.98
N HIS A 65 8.57 -4.60 6.82
CA HIS A 65 9.14 -5.36 5.73
C HIS A 65 10.55 -4.85 5.56
N HIS A 66 11.55 -5.73 5.59
CA HIS A 66 12.91 -5.44 5.13
C HIS A 66 12.86 -5.14 3.62
N TYR A 67 12.23 -4.03 3.27
CA TYR A 67 11.81 -3.72 1.93
C TYR A 67 13.05 -3.26 1.20
N ASN A 68 13.50 -4.10 0.28
CA ASN A 68 14.54 -3.76 -0.67
C ASN A 68 13.82 -3.23 -1.92
N PRO A 69 13.76 -1.90 -2.14
CA PRO A 69 13.22 -1.34 -3.36
C PRO A 69 14.21 -1.67 -4.49
N MET A 70 14.07 -2.85 -5.09
CA MET A 70 14.82 -3.29 -6.27
C MET A 70 14.00 -2.98 -7.52
#